data_AF-A0A3B4XEY4-F1
#
_entry.id   AF-A0A3B4XEY4-F1
#
_cell.length_a   1.000
_cell.length_b   1.000
_cell.length_c   1.000
_cell.angle_alpha   90.00
_cell.angle_beta   90.00
_cell.angle_gamma   90.00
#
_symmetry.space_group_name_H-M   'P 1'
#
loop_
_entity.id
_entity.type
_entity.pdbx_description
1 polymer ?
#
loop_
_entity_poly.entity_id
_entity_poly.type
_entity_poly.pdbx_seq_one_letter_code
_entity_poly.pdbx_strand_id
1 'polypeptide(L)'
;PVHQINPLSSIFILLLLLLLLLQDSRSVIQYQFLSWPDHDVPYESAGIVDLLEGVRNSQRTHTSPLLVHCSAGCGRTGVICALDYIHDLLHTTDFSIMEIVLELRRQRPSAVQTKDQYQFIFTAVACMLERVLQPSSQQFYYNMSEVKTQGKSCSTSL
;
A
#
# COMPACT_ATOMS: atom_id res chain seq x y z
N PRO A 1 4.91 29.37 11.31
CA PRO A 1 4.96 28.33 10.26
C PRO A 1 5.40 27.00 10.86
N VAL A 2 4.42 26.24 11.36
CA VAL A 2 4.64 24.88 11.87
C VAL A 2 4.83 23.99 10.63
N HIS A 3 6.01 23.40 10.49
CA HIS A 3 6.26 22.40 9.46
C HIS A 3 5.25 21.26 9.65
N GLN A 4 4.33 21.09 8.69
CA GLN A 4 3.56 19.86 8.56
C GLN A 4 4.56 18.74 8.26
N ILE A 5 4.91 17.99 9.29
CA ILE A 5 5.55 16.68 9.15
C ILE A 5 4.49 15.79 8.50
N ASN A 6 4.74 15.33 7.27
CA ASN A 6 3.87 14.36 6.61
C ASN A 6 3.79 13.10 7.50
N PRO A 7 2.61 12.65 7.94
CA PRO A 7 2.47 11.51 8.86
C PRO A 7 3.00 10.19 8.27
N LEU A 8 3.16 10.11 6.95
CA LEU A 8 3.78 8.97 6.26
C LEU A 8 5.30 8.82 6.53
N SER A 9 5.97 9.91 6.97
CA SER A 9 7.41 9.88 7.26
C SER A 9 7.79 9.06 8.50
N SER A 10 6.80 8.58 9.28
CA SER A 10 7.04 7.84 10.52
C SER A 10 6.99 6.31 10.38
N ILE A 11 6.56 5.77 9.24
CA ILE A 11 6.27 4.33 9.09
C ILE A 11 7.35 3.58 8.30
N PHE A 12 7.95 4.22 7.29
CA PHE A 12 9.08 3.67 6.54
C PHE A 12 10.10 4.74 6.18
N ILE A 13 11.36 4.34 6.02
CA ILE A 13 12.45 5.18 5.52
C ILE A 13 12.64 4.88 4.03
N LEU A 14 12.80 5.94 3.23
CA LEU A 14 13.18 5.86 1.82
C LEU A 14 14.64 6.28 1.65
N LEU A 15 15.48 5.38 1.17
CA LEU A 15 16.90 5.64 0.90
C LEU A 15 17.19 5.52 -0.60
N LEU A 16 17.90 6.50 -1.15
CA LEU A 16 18.47 6.42 -2.49
C LEU A 16 19.96 6.08 -2.37
N LEU A 17 20.34 4.90 -2.85
CA LEU A 17 21.70 4.38 -2.80
C LEU A 17 22.30 4.39 -4.21
N LEU A 18 23.53 4.89 -4.36
CA LEU A 18 24.28 4.82 -5.61
C LEU A 18 25.34 3.70 -5.50
N LEU A 19 25.14 2.62 -6.25
CA LEU A 19 26.10 1.54 -6.37
C LEU A 19 27.06 1.85 -7.52
N LEU A 20 28.35 1.91 -7.21
CA LEU A 20 29.42 2.09 -8.19
C LEU A 20 30.16 0.77 -8.34
N LEU A 21 30.10 0.16 -9.53
CA LEU A 21 30.73 -1.13 -9.79
C LEU A 21 31.56 -1.03 -11.08
N LEU A 22 32.89 -0.97 -10.91
CA LEU A 22 33.86 -0.71 -11.98
C LEU A 22 33.57 0.60 -12.74
N GLN A 23 32.95 0.49 -13.91
CA GLN A 23 32.57 1.60 -14.80
C GLN A 23 31.05 1.79 -14.90
N ASP A 24 30.26 0.99 -14.19
CA ASP A 24 28.80 1.08 -14.20
C ASP A 24 28.31 1.68 -12.89
N SER A 25 27.24 2.47 -12.96
CA SER A 25 26.61 3.05 -11.78
C SER A 25 25.12 2.75 -11.80
N ARG A 26 24.60 2.29 -10.67
CA ARG A 26 23.18 1.92 -10.54
C ARG A 26 22.61 2.60 -9.31
N SER A 27 21.49 3.28 -9.49
CA SER A 27 20.69 3.76 -8.37
C SER A 27 19.79 2.63 -7.86
N VAL A 28 19.72 2.49 -6.55
CA VAL A 28 18.79 1.59 -5.86
C VAL A 28 17.96 2.42 -4.90
N ILE A 29 16.65 2.23 -4.96
CA ILE A 29 15.73 2.79 -3.99
C ILE A 29 15.43 1.69 -2.97
N GLN A 30 15.73 1.95 -1.71
CA GLN A 30 15.46 1.04 -0.61
C GLN A 30 14.32 1.61 0.24
N TYR A 31 13.27 0.81 0.38
CA TYR A 31 12.21 1.04 1.35
C TYR A 31 12.47 0.20 2.60
N GLN A 32 12.56 0.86 3.76
CA GLN A 32 12.72 0.19 5.05
C GLN A 32 11.48 0.45 5.91
N PHE A 33 10.62 -0.55 6.02
CA PHE A 33 9.44 -0.49 6.89
C PHE A 33 9.84 -0.67 8.36
N LEU A 34 9.50 0.30 9.20
CA LEU A 34 9.94 0.34 10.61
C LEU A 34 8.88 -0.21 11.57
N SER A 35 7.61 -0.13 11.21
CA SER A 35 6.49 -0.46 12.12
C SER A 35 6.07 -1.94 12.07
N TRP A 36 7.03 -2.86 11.83
CA TRP A 36 6.76 -4.30 11.90
C TRP A 36 7.42 -4.92 13.14
N PRO A 37 6.65 -5.17 14.22
CA PRO A 37 7.18 -5.77 15.44
C PRO A 37 7.79 -7.16 15.19
N ASP A 38 8.88 -7.49 15.88
CA ASP A 38 9.50 -8.80 15.75
C ASP A 38 8.57 -9.90 16.30
N HIS A 39 8.41 -10.97 15.51
CA HIS A 39 7.54 -12.13 15.76
C HIS A 39 6.02 -11.88 15.76
N ASP A 40 5.57 -10.69 15.37
CA ASP A 40 4.15 -10.33 15.33
C ASP A 40 3.78 -9.73 13.96
N VAL A 41 2.60 -9.12 13.84
CA VAL A 41 2.11 -8.41 12.65
C VAL A 41 1.90 -6.93 12.95
N PRO A 42 1.91 -6.04 11.93
CA PRO A 42 1.55 -4.64 12.14
C PRO A 42 0.13 -4.53 12.71
N TYR A 43 -0.07 -3.59 13.66
CA TYR A 43 -1.39 -3.35 14.25
C TYR A 43 -2.40 -2.85 13.21
N GLU A 44 -1.94 -2.05 12.26
CA GLU A 44 -2.76 -1.53 11.16
C GLU A 44 -2.20 -1.99 9.82
N SER A 45 -3.08 -2.40 8.92
CA SER A 45 -2.70 -2.82 7.56
C SER A 45 -2.39 -1.66 6.63
N ALA A 46 -2.93 -0.46 6.90
CA ALA A 46 -2.81 0.71 6.03
C ALA A 46 -1.36 1.04 5.68
N GLY A 47 -0.45 1.04 6.66
CA GLY A 47 0.96 1.34 6.43
C GLY A 47 1.65 0.33 5.49
N ILE A 48 1.25 -0.94 5.49
CA ILE A 48 1.77 -1.95 4.55
C ILE A 48 1.20 -1.72 3.14
N VAL A 49 -0.07 -1.34 3.03
CA VAL A 49 -0.66 -1.00 1.72
C VAL A 49 0.02 0.24 1.14
N ASP A 50 0.27 1.28 1.96
CA ASP A 50 1.00 2.48 1.56
C ASP A 50 2.44 2.16 1.11
N LEU A 51 3.11 1.24 1.80
CA LEU A 51 4.43 0.75 1.39
C LEU A 51 4.38 0.10 0.00
N LEU A 52 3.41 -0.79 -0.24
CA LEU A 52 3.27 -1.49 -1.53
C LEU A 52 2.97 -0.52 -2.67
N GLU A 53 2.05 0.42 -2.47
CA GLU A 53 1.75 1.48 -3.42
C GLU A 53 3.00 2.34 -3.71
N GLY A 54 3.75 2.72 -2.66
CA GLY A 54 4.99 3.47 -2.78
C GLY A 54 6.05 2.73 -3.60
N VAL A 55 6.29 1.45 -3.30
CA VAL A 55 7.26 0.60 -4.02
C VAL A 55 6.88 0.47 -5.49
N ARG A 56 5.60 0.21 -5.79
CA ARG A 56 5.10 0.08 -7.18
C ARG A 56 5.23 1.39 -7.95
N ASN A 57 4.91 2.51 -7.32
CA ASN A 57 5.07 3.85 -7.89
C ASN A 57 6.53 4.19 -8.20
N SER A 58 7.48 3.66 -7.43
CA SER A 58 8.92 3.80 -7.68
C SER A 58 9.44 2.84 -8.75
N GLN A 59 8.91 1.63 -8.83
CA GLN A 59 9.32 0.62 -9.81
C GLN A 59 8.94 1.04 -11.25
N ARG A 60 7.79 1.70 -11.44
CA ARG A 60 7.32 2.22 -12.75
C ARG A 60 7.44 1.18 -13.88
N THR A 61 8.31 1.45 -14.86
CA THR A 61 8.53 0.62 -16.06
C THR A 61 9.71 -0.34 -15.90
N HIS A 62 10.37 -0.36 -14.74
CA HIS A 62 11.46 -1.31 -14.49
C HIS A 62 10.91 -2.73 -14.35
N THR A 63 11.40 -3.62 -15.20
CA THR A 63 11.02 -5.04 -15.22
C THR A 63 11.94 -5.92 -14.37
N SER A 64 12.96 -5.32 -13.73
CA SER A 64 13.87 -6.03 -12.85
C SER A 64 13.12 -6.60 -11.63
N PRO A 65 13.51 -7.77 -11.11
CA PRO A 65 12.89 -8.32 -9.90
C PRO A 65 13.01 -7.37 -8.69
N LEU A 66 11.96 -7.28 -7.89
CA LEU A 66 11.99 -6.59 -6.60
C LEU A 66 12.67 -7.46 -5.54
N LEU A 67 13.67 -6.90 -4.86
CA LEU A 67 14.28 -7.55 -3.70
C LEU A 67 13.47 -7.24 -2.45
N VAL A 68 12.89 -8.29 -1.85
CA VAL A 68 12.18 -8.21 -0.57
C VAL A 68 12.92 -9.08 0.45
N HIS A 69 13.26 -8.53 1.61
CA HIS A 69 13.90 -9.28 2.67
C HIS A 69 13.38 -8.91 4.06
N CYS A 70 13.66 -9.77 5.04
CA CYS A 70 13.51 -9.45 6.46
C CYS A 70 14.77 -9.93 7.19
N SER A 71 14.64 -10.72 8.25
CA SER A 71 15.77 -11.44 8.88
C SER A 71 16.02 -12.78 8.18
N ALA A 72 15.12 -13.76 8.32
CA ALA A 72 15.24 -15.07 7.66
C ALA A 72 14.78 -15.09 6.17
N GLY A 73 14.12 -14.03 5.72
CA GLY A 73 13.56 -13.95 4.37
C GLY A 73 12.40 -14.91 4.12
N CYS A 74 11.56 -15.16 5.13
CA CYS A 74 10.43 -16.11 5.04
C CYS A 74 9.11 -15.51 5.52
N GLY A 75 8.97 -15.15 6.80
CA GLY A 75 7.69 -14.67 7.38
C GLY A 75 7.18 -13.37 6.77
N ARG A 76 7.75 -12.24 7.20
CA ARG A 76 7.41 -10.89 6.70
C ARG A 76 7.57 -10.76 5.18
N THR A 77 8.65 -11.34 4.65
CA THR A 77 8.91 -11.41 3.21
C THR A 77 7.77 -12.10 2.46
N GLY A 78 7.32 -13.27 2.94
CA GLY A 78 6.21 -13.99 2.32
C GLY A 78 4.89 -13.23 2.38
N VAL A 79 4.62 -12.49 3.46
CA VAL A 79 3.43 -11.63 3.56
C VAL A 79 3.48 -10.51 2.53
N ILE A 80 4.62 -9.81 2.41
CA ILE A 80 4.79 -8.74 1.40
C ILE A 80 4.64 -9.30 -0.01
N CYS A 81 5.28 -10.43 -0.34
CA CYS A 81 5.15 -11.05 -1.65
C CYS A 81 3.72 -11.51 -1.96
N ALA A 82 3.00 -12.06 -0.98
CA ALA A 82 1.60 -12.46 -1.16
C ALA A 82 0.71 -11.24 -1.45
N LEU A 83 0.86 -10.17 -0.67
CA LEU A 83 0.08 -8.94 -0.84
C LEU A 83 0.40 -8.24 -2.16
N ASP A 84 1.69 -8.20 -2.55
CA ASP A 84 2.11 -7.65 -3.83
C ASP A 84 1.52 -8.43 -5.00
N TYR A 85 1.51 -9.76 -4.93
CA TYR A 85 0.90 -10.59 -5.98
C TYR A 85 -0.62 -10.41 -6.02
N ILE A 86 -1.29 -10.38 -4.87
CA ILE A 86 -2.74 -10.16 -4.79
C ILE A 86 -3.12 -8.80 -5.36
N HIS A 87 -2.31 -7.76 -5.13
CA HIS A 87 -2.56 -6.43 -5.67
C HIS A 87 -2.73 -6.43 -7.20
N ASP A 88 -1.96 -7.25 -7.94
CA ASP A 88 -2.12 -7.41 -9.39
C ASP A 88 -3.40 -8.16 -9.77
N LEU A 89 -3.86 -9.07 -8.92
CA LEU A 89 -5.06 -9.88 -9.15
C LEU A 89 -6.35 -9.14 -8.81
N LEU A 90 -6.32 -8.14 -7.91
CA LEU A 90 -7.49 -7.39 -7.44
C LEU A 90 -8.41 -6.87 -8.57
N HIS A 91 -7.85 -6.56 -9.74
CA HIS A 91 -8.57 -5.97 -10.87
C HIS A 91 -8.83 -6.94 -12.02
N THR A 92 -8.32 -8.17 -11.95
CA THR A 92 -8.21 -9.04 -13.13
C THR A 92 -8.91 -10.38 -12.99
N THR A 93 -8.77 -11.04 -11.84
CA THR A 93 -9.29 -12.40 -11.64
C THR A 93 -9.64 -12.67 -10.20
N ASP A 94 -10.47 -13.69 -9.97
CA ASP A 94 -10.62 -14.28 -8.64
C ASP A 94 -9.29 -14.86 -8.16
N PHE A 95 -9.08 -14.85 -6.85
CA PHE A 95 -7.88 -15.40 -6.23
C PHE A 95 -8.18 -16.05 -4.88
N SER A 96 -7.34 -17.00 -4.48
CA SER A 96 -7.36 -17.64 -3.17
C SER A 96 -6.08 -17.35 -2.41
N ILE A 97 -6.19 -16.71 -1.24
CA ILE A 97 -5.04 -16.42 -0.37
C ILE A 97 -4.31 -17.72 0.01
N MET A 98 -5.04 -18.82 0.22
CA MET A 98 -4.45 -20.13 0.55
C MET A 98 -3.57 -20.64 -0.60
N GLU A 99 -4.10 -20.63 -1.81
CA GLU A 99 -3.37 -21.13 -3.00
C GLU A 99 -2.13 -20.30 -3.28
N ILE A 100 -2.23 -18.98 -3.15
CA ILE A 100 -1.10 -18.06 -3.29
C ILE A 100 0.00 -18.38 -2.28
N VAL A 101 -0.36 -18.56 -1.00
CA VAL A 101 0.63 -18.87 0.05
C VAL A 101 1.25 -20.26 -0.17
N LEU A 102 0.47 -21.25 -0.62
CA LEU A 102 1.00 -22.56 -0.97
C LEU A 102 1.97 -22.49 -2.14
N GLU A 103 1.66 -21.71 -3.18
CA GLU A 103 2.55 -21.50 -4.32
C GLU A 103 3.84 -20.79 -3.91
N LEU A 104 3.75 -19.71 -3.11
CA LEU A 104 4.93 -19.04 -2.56
C LEU A 104 5.81 -20.00 -1.76
N ARG A 105 5.21 -20.92 -0.99
CA ARG A 105 5.96 -21.94 -0.22
C ARG A 105 6.66 -22.99 -1.09
N ARG A 106 6.21 -23.22 -2.33
CA ARG A 106 6.93 -24.07 -3.30
C ARG A 106 8.22 -23.43 -3.79
N GLN A 107 8.27 -22.10 -3.86
CA GLN A 107 9.42 -21.33 -4.33
C GLN A 107 10.34 -20.88 -3.18
N ARG A 108 9.77 -20.58 -2.01
CA ARG A 108 10.49 -20.18 -0.80
C ARG A 108 9.92 -20.92 0.41
N PRO A 109 10.60 -21.97 0.89
CA PRO A 109 10.15 -22.73 2.05
C PRO A 109 9.85 -21.84 3.25
N SER A 110 8.73 -22.13 3.93
CA SER A 110 8.26 -21.38 5.09
C SER A 110 7.85 -19.92 4.82
N ALA A 111 7.60 -19.53 3.56
CA ALA A 111 6.92 -18.25 3.29
C ALA A 111 5.61 -18.15 4.11
N VAL A 112 5.41 -17.02 4.80
CA VAL A 112 4.34 -16.81 5.79
C VAL A 112 4.43 -17.85 6.91
N GLN A 113 5.10 -17.52 8.01
CA GLN A 113 5.51 -18.50 9.02
C GLN A 113 4.48 -18.76 10.12
N THR A 114 3.68 -17.75 10.48
CA THR A 114 2.75 -17.84 11.62
C THR A 114 1.30 -17.74 11.14
N LYS A 115 0.38 -18.24 11.99
CA LYS A 115 -1.06 -18.08 11.79
C LYS A 115 -1.42 -16.59 11.71
N ASP A 116 -0.84 -15.77 12.57
CA ASP A 116 -1.15 -14.34 12.62
C ASP A 116 -0.70 -13.61 11.35
N GLN A 117 0.46 -13.98 10.78
CA GLN A 117 0.89 -13.48 9.47
C GLN A 117 -0.08 -13.88 8.36
N TYR A 118 -0.58 -15.13 8.38
CA TYR A 118 -1.57 -15.58 7.41
C TYR A 118 -2.89 -14.82 7.56
N GLN A 119 -3.38 -14.64 8.80
CA GLN A 119 -4.59 -13.86 9.09
C GLN A 119 -4.42 -12.38 8.69
N PHE A 120 -3.25 -11.80 8.92
CA PHE A 120 -2.95 -10.42 8.55
C PHE A 120 -3.05 -10.19 7.04
N ILE A 121 -2.73 -11.21 6.21
CA ILE A 121 -2.96 -11.11 4.75
C ILE A 121 -4.43 -10.83 4.45
N PHE A 122 -5.37 -11.51 5.12
CA PHE A 122 -6.81 -11.24 4.93
C PHE A 122 -7.16 -9.81 5.34
N THR A 123 -6.67 -9.34 6.49
CA THR A 123 -6.91 -7.96 6.96
C THR A 123 -6.38 -6.94 5.95
N ALA A 124 -5.17 -7.12 5.44
CA ALA A 124 -4.57 -6.22 4.48
C ALA A 124 -5.27 -6.27 3.11
N VAL A 125 -5.70 -7.45 2.66
CA VAL A 125 -6.49 -7.59 1.42
C VAL A 125 -7.85 -6.92 1.56
N ALA A 126 -8.53 -7.03 2.70
CA ALA A 126 -9.77 -6.31 2.95
C ALA A 126 -9.54 -4.79 2.85
N CYS A 127 -8.46 -4.27 3.46
CA CYS A 127 -8.08 -2.87 3.35
C CYS A 127 -7.78 -2.45 1.90
N MET A 128 -7.11 -3.28 1.10
CA MET A 128 -6.88 -3.02 -0.32
C MET A 128 -8.19 -2.97 -1.12
N LEU A 129 -9.10 -3.92 -0.89
CA LEU A 129 -10.41 -3.95 -1.54
C LEU A 129 -11.24 -2.72 -1.17
N GLU A 130 -11.24 -2.31 0.09
CA GLU A 130 -11.89 -1.08 0.52
C GLU A 130 -11.35 0.14 -0.24
N ARG A 131 -10.04 0.25 -0.42
CA ARG A 131 -9.42 1.33 -1.22
C ARG A 131 -9.84 1.29 -2.69
N VAL A 132 -9.93 0.11 -3.29
CA VAL A 132 -10.40 -0.08 -4.68
C VAL A 132 -11.88 0.29 -4.83
N LEU A 133 -12.70 -0.02 -3.82
CA LEU A 133 -14.15 0.24 -3.83
C LEU A 133 -14.53 1.66 -3.45
N GLN A 134 -13.63 2.47 -2.87
CA GLN A 134 -13.95 3.86 -2.55
C GLN A 134 -14.28 4.63 -3.83
N PRO A 135 -15.42 5.36 -3.89
CA PRO A 135 -15.73 6.22 -5.02
C PRO A 135 -14.60 7.22 -5.20
N SER A 136 -14.10 7.39 -6.42
CA SER A 136 -13.16 8.46 -6.76
C SER A 136 -13.81 9.82 -6.41
N SER A 137 -13.50 10.38 -5.23
CA SER A 137 -14.10 11.59 -4.65
C SER A 137 -13.71 12.89 -5.36
N GLN A 138 -13.47 12.87 -6.68
CA GLN A 138 -13.13 14.03 -7.48
C GLN A 138 -13.78 13.90 -8.87
N GLN A 139 -15.08 14.20 -8.99
CA GLN A 139 -15.64 14.83 -10.22
C GLN A 139 -17.13 15.24 -10.23
N PHE A 140 -17.94 15.09 -9.17
CA PHE A 140 -19.40 15.23 -9.34
C PHE A 140 -20.11 16.50 -8.81
N TYR A 141 -19.42 17.52 -8.28
CA TYR A 141 -20.08 18.73 -7.75
C TYR A 141 -19.67 20.06 -8.42
N TYR A 142 -19.45 20.09 -9.74
CA TYR A 142 -19.22 21.36 -10.47
C TYR A 142 -20.39 21.88 -11.30
N ASN A 143 -21.51 21.14 -11.41
CA ASN A 143 -22.66 21.55 -12.22
C ASN A 143 -23.94 21.85 -11.43
N MET A 144 -23.84 22.17 -10.13
CA MET A 144 -24.99 22.69 -9.40
C MET A 144 -25.10 24.19 -9.68
N SER A 145 -25.87 24.50 -10.73
CA SER A 145 -26.23 25.84 -11.21
C SER A 145 -26.60 26.80 -10.08
N GLU A 146 -26.09 28.02 -10.18
CA GLU A 146 -26.46 29.18 -9.37
C GLU A 146 -27.98 29.26 -9.14
N VAL A 147 -28.40 28.94 -7.92
CA VAL A 147 -29.76 29.27 -7.47
C VAL A 147 -29.83 30.78 -7.33
N LYS A 148 -30.41 31.46 -8.34
CA LYS A 148 -30.82 32.86 -8.20
C LYS A 148 -31.91 32.94 -7.13
N THR A 149 -31.53 33.36 -5.93
CA THR A 149 -32.47 33.70 -4.86
C THR A 149 -33.22 34.98 -5.25
N GLN A 150 -34.44 34.83 -5.78
CA GLN A 150 -35.37 35.95 -5.88
C GLN A 150 -35.89 36.28 -4.47
N GLY A 151 -35.48 37.43 -3.95
CA GLY A 151 -36.00 37.98 -2.71
C GLY A 151 -37.49 38.31 -2.84
N LYS A 152 -38.32 37.75 -1.96
CA LYS A 152 -39.65 38.27 -1.67
C LYS A 152 -39.58 38.98 -0.33
N SER A 153 -39.70 40.31 -0.35
CA SER A 153 -39.97 41.11 0.85
C SER A 153 -41.39 40.81 1.32
N CYS A 154 -41.56 40.60 2.62
CA CYS A 154 -42.88 40.63 3.27
C CYS A 154 -42.79 41.62 4.43
N SER A 155 -43.48 42.75 4.25
CA SER A 155 -43.73 43.80 5.22
C SER A 155 -44.60 43.28 6.36
N THR A 156 -44.16 43.45 7.61
CA THR A 156 -45.03 43.25 8.78
C THR A 156 -45.36 44.63 9.36
N SER A 157 -46.63 45.00 9.23
CA SER A 157 -47.26 46.09 9.97
C SER A 157 -47.84 45.52 11.27
N LEU A 158 -47.44 46.10 12.41
CA LEU A 158 -48.27 46.49 13.55
C LEU A 158 -47.42 47.36 14.49
#